data_AF-A0A2U2N495-F1
#
_entry.id   AF-A0A2U2N495-F1
#
_cell.length_a   1.000
_cell.length_b   1.000
_cell.length_c   1.000
_cell.angle_alpha   90.00
_cell.angle_beta   90.00
_cell.angle_gamma   90.00
#
_symmetry.space_group_name_H-M   'P 1'
#
loop_
_entity.id
_entity.type
_entity.pdbx_description
1 polymer ?
#
loop_
_entity_poly.entity_id
_entity_poly.type
_entity_poly.pdbx_seq_one_letter_code
_entity_poly.pdbx_strand_id
1 'polypeptide(L)' 'MKPEEAAVYIPMDKGQLAQLRYTGNGPKFLKPSGRTVLYRKGDIDDWLNGSEQNTTHEVNA' A
#
# COMPACT_ATOMS: atom_id res chain seq x y z
N MET A 1 7.50 4.73 -7.88
CA MET A 1 6.26 5.54 -7.86
C MET A 1 6.25 6.41 -6.61
N LYS A 2 6.01 7.71 -6.74
CA LYS A 2 5.70 8.60 -5.61
C LYS A 2 4.30 8.29 -5.06
N PRO A 3 3.94 8.76 -3.84
CA PRO A 3 2.62 8.49 -3.27
C PRO A 3 1.45 8.95 -4.14
N GLU A 4 1.62 10.01 -4.94
CA GLU A 4 0.67 10.49 -5.96
C GLU A 4 0.39 9.42 -7.02
N GLU A 5 1.45 8.83 -7.56
CA GLU A 5 1.37 7.83 -8.63
C GLU A 5 0.82 6.50 -8.08
N ALA A 6 1.22 6.13 -6.86
CA ALA A 6 0.66 4.96 -6.18
C ALA A 6 -0.85 5.13 -5.92
N ALA A 7 -1.29 6.32 -5.52
CA ALA A 7 -2.71 6.62 -5.29
C ALA A 7 -3.57 6.61 -6.57
N VAL A 8 -2.95 6.68 -7.75
CA VAL A 8 -3.62 6.46 -9.04
C VAL A 8 -3.61 4.97 -9.40
N TYR A 9 -2.54 4.26 -9.05
CA TYR A 9 -2.38 2.84 -9.35
C TYR A 9 -3.30 1.93 -8.53
N ILE A 10 -3.52 2.27 -7.27
CA ILE A 10 -4.50 1.62 -6.38
C ILE A 10 -5.58 2.63 -5.99
N PRO A 11 -6.85 2.23 -5.81
CA PRO A 11 -7.95 3.15 -5.51
C PRO A 11 -7.91 3.63 -4.04
N MET A 12 -6.77 4.17 -3.62
CA MET A 12 -6.53 4.74 -2.30
C MET A 12 -5.93 6.12 -2.45
N ASP A 13 -6.34 7.06 -1.61
CA ASP A 13 -5.71 8.37 -1.57
C ASP A 13 -4.34 8.34 -0.86
N LYS A 14 -3.62 9.46 -0.95
CA LYS A 14 -2.33 9.65 -0.29
C LYS A 14 -2.37 9.53 1.23
N GLY A 15 -3.45 10.00 1.85
CA GLY A 15 -3.64 9.99 3.30
C GLY A 15 -3.80 8.56 3.80
N GLN A 16 -4.61 7.75 3.11
CA GLN A 16 -4.75 6.32 3.35
C GLN A 16 -3.40 5.61 3.22
N LEU A 17 -2.64 5.88 2.16
CA LEU A 17 -1.29 5.33 2.00
C LEU A 17 -0.34 5.79 3.11
N ALA A 18 -0.46 7.02 3.61
CA ALA A 18 0.32 7.51 4.75
C ALA A 18 -0.03 6.79 6.04
N GLN A 19 -1.32 6.59 6.30
CA GLN A 19 -1.80 5.84 7.46
C GLN A 19 -1.31 4.40 7.43
N LEU A 20 -1.40 3.73 6.28
CA LEU A 20 -0.91 2.36 6.10
C LEU A 20 0.59 2.23 6.36
N ARG A 21 1.40 3.22 5.97
CA ARG A 21 2.84 3.25 6.33
C ARG A 21 3.06 3.47 7.82
N TYR A 22 2.24 4.30 8.46
CA TYR A 22 2.35 4.59 9.89
C TYR A 22 1.98 3.38 10.74
N THR A 23 0.91 2.65 10.38
CA THR A 23 0.47 1.45 11.11
C THR A 23 1.24 0.19 10.73
N GLY A 24 1.96 0.20 9.61
CA GLY A 24 2.70 -0.97 9.11
C GLY A 24 1.84 -1.97 8.35
N ASN A 25 0.58 -1.65 8.05
CA ASN A 25 -0.36 -2.55 7.35
C ASN A 25 -0.36 -2.38 5.83
N GLY A 26 0.51 -1.52 5.30
CA GLY A 26 0.58 -1.17 3.88
C GLY A 26 1.63 -1.94 3.07
N PRO A 27 1.69 -1.65 1.76
CA PRO A 27 2.76 -2.16 0.91
C PRO A 27 4.12 -1.63 1.36
N LYS A 28 5.16 -2.42 1.10
CA LYS A 28 6.54 -1.99 1.39
C LYS A 28 6.84 -0.70 0.65
N PHE A 29 7.57 0.19 1.32
CA PHE A 29 7.98 1.47 0.77
C PHE A 29 9.48 1.68 0.96
N LEU A 30 10.03 2.49 0.08
CA LEU A 30 11.41 2.94 0.11
C LEU A 30 11.45 4.34 0.73
N LYS A 31 12.40 4.54 1.64
CA LYS A 31 12.66 5.85 2.25
C LYS A 31 14.12 6.24 2.04
N PRO A 32 14.53 6.56 0.78
CA PRO A 32 15.93 6.88 0.46
C PRO A 32 16.42 8.16 1.16
N SER A 33 15.51 9.02 1.61
CA SER A 33 15.78 10.16 2.48
C SER A 33 14.69 10.29 3.54
N GLY A 34 14.93 11.09 4.58
CA GLY A 34 13.94 11.35 5.63
C GLY A 34 12.58 11.89 5.11
N ARG A 35 12.55 12.50 3.92
CA ARG A 35 11.39 13.20 3.34
C ARG A 35 10.78 12.48 2.14
N THR A 36 11.50 11.56 1.52
CA THR A 36 11.08 10.94 0.27
C THR A 36 10.53 9.54 0.54
N VAL A 37 9.29 9.30 0.13
CA VAL A 37 8.67 7.98 0.13
C VAL A 37 8.46 7.56 -1.32
N LEU A 38 8.86 6.34 -1.65
CA LEU A 38 8.61 5.72 -2.95
C LEU A 38 8.05 4.32 -2.79
N TYR A 39 7.28 3.89 -3.77
CA TYR A 39 6.78 2.52 -3.90
C TYR A 39 7.38 1.88 -5.15
N ARG A 40 7.74 0.60 -5.05
CA ARG A 40 7.92 -0.24 -6.23
C ARG A 40 6.57 -0.83 -6.59
N LYS A 41 6.30 -0.99 -7.88
CA LYS A 41 5.07 -1.64 -8.35
C LYS A 41 4.94 -3.06 -7.78
N GLY A 42 6.01 -3.85 -7.87
CA GLY A 42 6.03 -5.22 -7.33
C GLY A 42 5.72 -5.29 -5.82
N ASP A 43 6.25 -4.36 -5.01
CA ASP A 43 5.94 -4.32 -3.58
C ASP A 43 4.45 -4.01 -3.29
N ILE A 44 3.79 -3.25 -4.18
CA ILE A 44 2.33 -3.02 -4.10
C ILE A 44 1.57 -4.27 -4.55
N ASP A 45 1.97 -4.86 -5.67
CA ASP A 45 1.33 -6.06 -6.22
C ASP A 45 1.41 -7.23 -5.23
N ASP A 46 2.58 -7.46 -4.61
CA ASP A 46 2.77 -8.49 -3.57
C ASP A 46 1.86 -8.27 -2.36
N TRP A 47 1.68 -7.01 -1.94
CA TRP A 47 0.78 -6.67 -0.84
C TRP A 47 -0.70 -6.91 -1.21
N LEU A 48 -1.10 -6.56 -2.43
CA LEU A 48 -2.45 -6.85 -2.93
C LEU A 48 -2.71 -8.35 -3.01
N ASN A 49 -1.75 -9.12 -3.52
CA ASN A 49 -1.84 -10.58 -3.60
C ASN A 49 -1.97 -11.21 -2.21
N GLY A 50 -1.33 -10.63 -1.19
CA GLY A 50 -1.50 -11.07 0.21
C GLY A 50 -2.89 -10.79 0.79
N SER A 51 -3.69 -9.94 0.15
CA SER A 51 -5.07 -9.62 0.54
C SER A 51 -6.13 -10.33 -0.32
N GLU A 52 -5.72 -11.28 -1.16
CA GLU A 52 -6.64 -12.03 -2.03
C GLU A 52 -7.74 -12.73 -1.23
N GLN A 53 -8.99 -12.56 -1.67
CA GLN A 53 -10.17 -13.17 -1.06
C GLN A 53 -11.03 -13.80 -2.17
N ASN A 54 -11.51 -15.03 -1.93
CA ASN A 54 -12.43 -15.72 -2.85
C ASN A 54 -13.90 -15.58 -2.44
N THR A 55 -14.17 -14.88 -1.34
CA THR A 55 -15.51 -14.60 -0.82
C THR A 55 -15.54 -13.22 -0.17
N THR A 56 -16.69 -12.56 -0.18
CA THR A 56 -16.92 -11.29 0.53
C THR A 56 -17.42 -11.51 1.96
N HIS A 57 -17.56 -12.77 2.38
CA HIS A 57 -17.94 -13.10 3.75
C HIS A 57 -16.77 -12.79 4.70
N GLU A 58 -16.98 -11.87 5.63
CA GLU A 58 -16.00 -11.51 6.65
C GLU A 58 -15.81 -12.69 7.62
N VAL A 59 -14.62 -13.27 7.64
CA VAL A 59 -14.21 -14.23 8.68
C VAL A 59 -13.33 -13.45 9.64
N ASN A 60 -13.90 -12.99 10.74
CA ASN A 60 -13.12 -12.43 11.85
C ASN A 60 -12.25 -13.57 12.42
N ALA A 61 -10.93 -13.40 12.36
CA ALA A 61 -9.95 -14.27 13.02
C ALA A 61 -9.35 -13.56 14.23
#